data_AF-A0A377AID5-F1
#
_entry.id   AF-A0A377AID5-F1
#
_cell.length_a   1.000
_cell.length_b   1.000
_cell.length_c   1.000
_cell.angle_alpha   90.00
_cell.angle_beta   90.00
_cell.angle_gamma   90.00
#
_symmetry.space_group_name_H-M   'P 1'
#
loop_
_entity.id
_entity.type
_entity.pdbx_description
1 polymer ?
#
loop_
_entity_poly.entity_id
_entity_poly.type
_entity_poly.pdbx_seq_one_letter_code
_entity_poly.pdbx_strand_id
1 'polypeptide(L)' 'MKQDLARIEQFLDALWLEKNLAENTLNAYRRDLSMMVEWLHHAG' A
#
# COMPACT_ATOMS: atom_id res chain seq x y z
N MET A 1 -6.08 10.95 -3.20
CA MET A 1 -6.61 9.55 -3.32
C MET A 1 -6.02 8.75 -4.48
N LYS A 2 -6.38 8.98 -5.76
CA LYS A 2 -5.91 8.09 -6.86
C LYS A 2 -4.39 8.06 -7.04
N GLN A 3 -3.71 9.19 -6.84
CA GLN A 3 -2.25 9.28 -6.96
C GLN A 3 -1.54 8.62 -5.77
N ASP A 4 -2.10 8.71 -4.56
CA ASP A 4 -1.54 8.08 -3.36
C ASP A 4 -1.67 6.56 -3.40
N LEU A 5 -2.83 6.06 -3.84
CA LEU A 5 -3.05 4.63 -4.08
C LEU A 5 -2.09 4.09 -5.16
N ALA A 6 -1.89 4.82 -6.26
CA ALA A 6 -0.92 4.42 -7.28
C ALA A 6 0.52 4.34 -6.74
N ARG A 7 0.90 5.26 -5.84
CA ARG A 7 2.22 5.20 -5.17
C ARG A 7 2.34 4.02 -4.22
N ILE A 8 1.28 3.67 -3.49
CA ILE A 8 1.24 2.49 -2.62
C ILE A 8 1.44 1.22 -3.45
N GLU A 9 0.71 1.07 -4.56
CA GLU A 9 0.87 -0.11 -5.43
C GLU A 9 2.30 -0.21 -5.98
N GLN A 10 2.87 0.89 -6.48
CA GLN A 10 4.27 0.90 -6.96
C GLN A 10 5.28 0.54 -5.87
N PHE A 11 5.05 0.98 -4.64
CA PHE A 11 5.90 0.63 -3.49
C PHE A 11 5.80 -0.86 -3.17
N LEU A 12 4.59 -1.42 -3.18
CA LEU A 12 4.35 -2.84 -2.91
C LEU A 12 4.93 -3.74 -4.01
N ASP A 13 4.83 -3.34 -5.29
CA ASP A 13 5.44 -4.04 -6.42
C ASP A 13 6.97 -4.12 -6.28
N ALA A 14 7.62 -3.01 -5.89
CA ALA A 14 9.05 -3.00 -5.63
C ALA A 14 9.43 -3.91 -4.45
N LEU A 15 8.63 -3.88 -3.38
CA LEU A 15 8.86 -4.70 -2.18
C LEU A 15 8.70 -6.20 -2.44
N TRP A 16 7.77 -6.57 -3.32
CA TRP A 16 7.57 -7.96 -3.73
C TRP A 16 8.80 -8.50 -4.47
N LEU A 17 9.32 -7.72 -5.42
CA LEU A 17 10.43 -8.09 -6.29
C LEU A 17 11.76 -8.26 -5.52
N GLU A 18 11.99 -7.43 -4.50
CA GLU A 18 13.25 -7.44 -3.74
C GLU A 18 13.32 -8.48 -2.62
N LYS A 19 12.17 -8.92 -2.08
CA LYS A 19 12.14 -9.67 -0.80
C LYS A 19 11.50 -11.05 -0.87
N ASN A 20 10.98 -11.45 -2.04
CA ASN A 20 10.20 -12.69 -2.19
C ASN A 20 9.10 -12.80 -1.11
N LEU A 21 8.42 -11.67 -0.88
CA LEU A 21 7.41 -11.54 0.17
C LEU A 21 6.22 -12.45 -0.14
N ALA A 22 5.67 -13.08 0.89
CA ALA A 22 4.43 -13.83 0.74
C ALA A 22 3.29 -12.90 0.32
N GLU A 23 2.43 -13.37 -0.58
CA GLU A 23 1.27 -12.63 -1.11
C GLU A 23 0.34 -12.14 0.02
N ASN A 24 0.22 -12.93 1.09
CA ASN A 24 -0.54 -12.58 2.30
C ASN A 24 0.03 -11.35 3.01
N THR A 25 1.35 -11.20 3.04
CA THR A 25 2.02 -10.06 3.66
C THR A 25 1.82 -8.79 2.83
N LEU A 26 1.89 -8.89 1.50
CA LEU A 26 1.59 -7.76 0.60
C LEU A 26 0.14 -7.30 0.71
N ASN A 27 -0.81 -8.23 0.79
CA ASN A 27 -2.22 -7.90 0.96
C ASN A 27 -2.51 -7.23 2.30
N ALA A 28 -1.83 -7.63 3.38
CA ALA A 28 -1.91 -6.94 4.66
C ALA A 28 -1.43 -5.48 4.52
N TYR A 29 -0.21 -5.27 4.00
CA TYR A 29 0.33 -3.93 3.80
C TYR A 29 -0.54 -3.05 2.90
N ARG A 30 -1.07 -3.58 1.79
CA ARG A 30 -2.00 -2.86 0.91
C ARG A 30 -3.20 -2.33 1.67
N ARG A 31 -3.80 -3.18 2.51
CA ARG A 31 -5.01 -2.86 3.26
C ARG A 31 -4.76 -1.81 4.33
N ASP A 32 -3.67 -1.95 5.09
CA ASP A 32 -3.27 -0.97 6.11
C ASP A 32 -2.91 0.39 5.50
N LEU A 33 -2.10 0.41 4.43
CA LEU A 33 -1.70 1.66 3.76
C LEU A 33 -2.88 2.36 3.09
N SER A 34 -3.82 1.62 2.52
CA SER A 34 -5.06 2.18 1.95
C SER A 34 -5.93 2.83 3.02
N MET A 35 -6.13 2.16 4.17
CA MET A 35 -6.84 2.75 5.31
C MET A 35 -6.12 3.97 5.87
N MET A 36 -4.79 3.97 5.94
CA MET A 36 -4.01 5.13 6.38
C MET A 36 -4.22 6.34 5.46
N VAL A 37 -4.19 6.14 4.14
CA VAL A 37 -4.44 7.23 3.17
C VAL A 37 -5.88 7.72 3.27
N GLU A 38 -6.84 6.83 3.41
CA GLU A 38 -8.24 7.21 3.61
C GLU A 38 -8.41 8.03 4.89
N TRP A 39 -7.80 7.60 5.99
CA TRP A 39 -7.83 8.34 7.26
C TRP A 39 -7.15 9.72 7.14
N LEU A 40 -5.97 9.82 6.54
CA LEU A 40 -5.28 11.10 6.34
C LEU A 40 -6.10 12.07 5.47
N HIS A 41 -6.83 11.54 4.50
CA HIS A 41 -7.69 12.34 3.63
C HIS A 41 -8.99 12.78 4.32
N HIS A 42 -9.46 12.02 5.31
CA HIS A 42 -10.63 12.35 6.12
C HIS A 42 -10.30 13.25 7.34
N ALA A 43 -9.05 13.19 7.82
CA ALA A 43 -8.56 13.92 8.98
C ALA A 43 -7.95 15.29 8.64
N GLY A 44 -7.74 15.59 7.35
CA GLY A 44 -7.35 16.91 6.84
C GLY A 44 -8.56 17.78 6.50
#